data_AF-A0A7W4BQL3-F1
#
_entry.id   AF-A0A7W4BQL3-F1
#
_cell.length_a   1.000
_cell.length_b   1.000
_cell.length_c   1.000
_cell.angle_alpha   90.00
_cell.angle_beta   90.00
_cell.angle_gamma   90.00
#
_symmetry.space_group_name_H-M   'P 1'
#
loop_
_entity.id
_entity.type
_entity.pdbx_description
1 polymer ?
#
loop_
_entity_poly.entity_id
_entity_poly.type
_entity_poly.pdbx_seq_one_letter_code
_entity_poly.pdbx_strand_id
1 'polypeptide(L)'
;MVENNPQGVKEFPLTEGTARKIMNDLAENYTHRIRWSKHVKQRMHERGVTTAQIITLLKSKHSVFREGPYPEASGDWKFNLKGLAAGKVIELTVALKNHHDSPMSVLVTVWID
;
A
#
# COMPACT_ATOMS: atom_id res chain seq x y z
N MET A 1 -15.16 22.90 8.76
CA MET A 1 -14.15 22.36 7.82
C MET A 1 -14.36 20.86 7.81
N VAL A 2 -14.79 20.27 6.69
CA VAL A 2 -14.93 18.81 6.60
C VAL A 2 -13.50 18.27 6.63
N GLU A 3 -13.11 17.58 7.70
CA GLU A 3 -11.81 16.93 7.75
C GLU A 3 -11.71 15.99 6.55
N ASN A 4 -10.76 16.28 5.66
CA ASN A 4 -10.55 15.52 4.44
C ASN A 4 -9.73 14.27 4.79
N ASN A 5 -10.33 13.39 5.58
CA ASN A 5 -9.74 12.15 6.06
C ASN A 5 -10.29 10.99 5.23
N PRO A 6 -9.44 9.99 4.87
CA PRO A 6 -9.92 8.78 4.22
C PRO A 6 -10.96 8.10 5.11
N GLN A 7 -12.07 7.69 4.51
CA GLN A 7 -13.10 6.95 5.23
C GLN A 7 -12.58 5.56 5.59
N GLY A 8 -12.62 5.22 6.88
CA GLY A 8 -12.36 3.87 7.34
C GLY A 8 -13.42 2.88 6.85
N VAL A 9 -13.01 1.63 6.65
CA VAL A 9 -13.89 0.53 6.21
C VAL A 9 -13.93 -0.53 7.30
N LYS A 10 -15.12 -0.74 7.88
CA LYS A 10 -15.38 -1.76 8.90
C LYS A 10 -15.70 -3.12 8.27
N GLU A 11 -14.71 -3.69 7.60
CA GLU A 11 -14.79 -5.02 6.99
C GLU A 11 -13.84 -5.99 7.69
N PHE A 12 -14.33 -7.20 8.01
CA PHE A 12 -13.54 -8.30 8.56
C PHE A 12 -14.01 -9.65 7.99
N PRO A 13 -13.11 -10.47 7.42
CA PRO A 13 -11.71 -10.16 7.12
C PRO A 13 -11.60 -9.11 6.00
N LEU A 14 -10.52 -8.32 6.00
CA LEU A 14 -10.25 -7.38 4.91
C LEU A 14 -10.04 -8.13 3.61
N THR A 15 -10.85 -7.84 2.61
CA THR A 15 -10.74 -8.47 1.28
C THR A 15 -9.71 -7.75 0.40
N GLU A 16 -9.17 -8.44 -0.61
CA GLU A 16 -8.32 -7.81 -1.63
C GLU A 16 -9.01 -6.63 -2.33
N GLY A 17 -10.31 -6.78 -2.61
CA GLY A 17 -11.11 -5.74 -3.26
C GLY A 17 -11.19 -4.46 -2.42
N THR A 18 -11.45 -4.61 -1.13
CA THR A 18 -11.50 -3.48 -0.18
C THR A 18 -10.11 -2.90 0.07
N ALA A 19 -9.09 -3.73 0.29
CA ALA A 19 -7.70 -3.29 0.42
C ALA A 19 -7.27 -2.47 -0.81
N ARG A 20 -7.59 -2.93 -2.02
CA ARG A 20 -7.31 -2.19 -3.27
C ARG A 20 -8.01 -0.84 -3.31
N LYS A 21 -9.29 -0.77 -2.94
CA LYS A 21 -10.03 0.51 -2.89
C LYS A 21 -9.36 1.50 -1.94
N ILE A 22 -9.00 1.05 -0.73
CA ILE A 22 -8.29 1.86 0.25
C ILE A 22 -6.94 2.33 -0.30
N MET A 23 -6.15 1.43 -0.90
CA MET A 23 -4.84 1.78 -1.47
C MET A 23 -4.93 2.77 -2.63
N ASN A 24 -5.91 2.60 -3.52
CA ASN A 24 -6.17 3.54 -4.61
C ASN A 24 -6.51 4.93 -4.05
N ASP A 25 -7.46 5.00 -3.10
CA ASP A 25 -7.89 6.26 -2.50
C ASP A 25 -6.74 6.96 -1.76
N LEU A 26 -5.93 6.21 -0.99
CA LEU A 26 -4.73 6.74 -0.37
C LEU A 26 -3.72 7.26 -1.40
N ALA A 27 -3.54 6.57 -2.53
CA ALA A 27 -2.58 6.96 -3.55
C ALA A 27 -3.07 8.12 -4.44
N GLU A 28 -4.38 8.27 -4.62
CA GLU A 28 -5.00 9.33 -5.43
C GLU A 28 -5.23 10.60 -4.62
N ASN A 29 -5.84 10.48 -3.44
CA ASN A 29 -6.39 11.61 -2.69
C ASN A 29 -5.59 11.93 -1.42
N TYR A 30 -4.94 10.92 -0.82
CA TYR A 30 -4.30 11.05 0.49
C TYR A 30 -2.84 10.60 0.52
N THR A 31 -2.05 10.95 -0.50
CA THR A 31 -0.64 10.50 -0.62
C THR A 31 0.22 10.87 0.59
N HIS A 32 -0.11 11.96 1.28
CA HIS A 32 0.53 12.37 2.52
C HIS A 32 0.32 11.40 3.69
N ARG A 33 -0.65 10.48 3.63
CA ARG A 33 -0.89 9.41 4.62
C ARG A 33 -0.02 8.18 4.37
N ILE A 34 0.55 8.04 3.18
CA ILE A 34 1.48 6.97 2.84
C ILE A 34 2.83 7.27 3.45
N ARG A 35 3.29 6.41 4.36
CA ARG A 35 4.53 6.59 5.11
C ARG A 35 5.57 5.55 4.71
N TRP A 36 6.82 5.97 4.74
CA TRP A 36 7.97 5.14 4.41
C TRP A 36 8.94 5.19 5.57
N SER A 37 9.25 4.04 6.18
CA SER A 37 10.28 3.96 7.21
C SER A 37 11.67 4.20 6.61
N LYS A 38 12.67 4.46 7.45
CA LYS A 38 14.07 4.59 7.00
C LYS A 38 14.52 3.34 6.24
N HIS A 39 14.19 2.15 6.76
CA HIS A 39 14.51 0.87 6.12
C HIS A 39 13.92 0.78 4.71
N VAL A 40 12.68 1.23 4.53
CA VAL A 40 11.97 1.18 3.25
C VAL A 40 12.61 2.09 2.23
N LYS A 41 12.91 3.33 2.62
CA LYS A 41 13.59 4.29 1.74
C LYS A 41 14.95 3.76 1.30
N GLN A 42 15.68 3.09 2.21
CA GLN A 42 16.93 2.44 1.88
C GLN A 42 16.74 1.33 0.84
N ARG A 43 15.77 0.42 1.03
CA ARG A 43 15.48 -0.63 0.03
C ARG A 43 15.07 -0.07 -1.33
N MET A 44 14.24 0.99 -1.34
CA MET A 44 13.86 1.68 -2.57
C MET A 44 15.07 2.25 -3.30
N HIS A 45 15.99 2.88 -2.56
CA HIS A 45 17.22 3.43 -3.12
C HIS A 45 18.14 2.33 -3.69
N GLU A 46 18.42 1.28 -2.91
CA GLU A 46 19.24 0.13 -3.31
C GLU A 46 18.72 -0.54 -4.60
N ARG A 47 17.40 -0.52 -4.82
CA ARG A 47 16.74 -1.18 -5.94
C ARG A 47 16.38 -0.21 -7.07
N GLY A 48 16.65 1.09 -6.92
CA GLY A 48 16.31 2.10 -7.92
C GLY A 48 14.81 2.19 -8.19
N VAL A 49 13.99 2.09 -7.14
CA VAL A 49 12.53 2.33 -7.18
C VAL A 49 12.21 3.69 -6.62
N THR A 50 11.45 4.46 -7.38
CA THR A 50 10.97 5.79 -6.98
C THR A 50 9.63 5.71 -6.28
N THR A 51 9.34 6.71 -5.45
CA THR A 51 8.00 6.90 -4.86
C THR A 51 6.93 6.96 -5.95
N ALA A 52 7.20 7.59 -7.09
CA ALA A 52 6.25 7.71 -8.20
C ALA A 52 5.87 6.36 -8.81
N GLN A 53 6.84 5.44 -8.97
CA GLN A 53 6.57 4.07 -9.43
C GLN A 53 5.69 3.30 -8.43
N ILE A 54 5.96 3.45 -7.13
CA ILE A 54 5.15 2.80 -6.09
C ILE A 54 3.73 3.36 -6.11
N ILE A 55 3.56 4.68 -6.13
CA ILE A 55 2.24 5.32 -6.20
C ILE A 55 1.49 4.87 -7.45
N THR A 56 2.16 4.75 -8.60
CA THR A 56 1.55 4.23 -9.83
C THR A 56 1.03 2.81 -9.64
N LEU A 57 1.80 1.95 -8.96
CA LEU A 57 1.41 0.58 -8.69
C LEU A 57 0.25 0.50 -7.68
N LEU A 58 0.26 1.36 -6.66
CA LEU A 58 -0.84 1.46 -5.69
C LEU A 58 -2.16 1.94 -6.30
N LYS A 59 -2.10 2.81 -7.33
CA LYS A 59 -3.26 3.25 -8.14
C LYS A 59 -3.74 2.20 -9.15
N SER A 60 -2.90 1.21 -9.44
CA SER A 60 -3.16 0.28 -10.53
C SER A 60 -4.25 -0.71 -10.17
N LYS A 61 -5.30 -0.77 -10.99
CA LYS A 61 -6.30 -1.84 -10.96
C LYS A 61 -5.75 -3.19 -11.42
N HIS A 62 -4.60 -3.17 -12.09
CA HIS A 62 -3.95 -4.36 -12.66
C HIS A 62 -2.84 -4.93 -11.77
N SER A 63 -2.53 -4.29 -10.63
CA SER A 63 -1.63 -4.91 -9.65
C SER A 63 -2.28 -6.16 -9.05
N VAL A 64 -1.49 -7.21 -8.86
CA VAL A 64 -1.97 -8.52 -8.40
C VAL A 64 -1.56 -8.72 -6.95
N PHE A 65 -2.48 -9.15 -6.11
CA PHE A 65 -2.15 -9.60 -4.76
C PHE A 65 -1.46 -10.96 -4.87
N ARG A 66 -0.22 -11.04 -4.37
CA ARG A 66 0.54 -12.30 -4.31
C ARG A 66 0.32 -13.04 -3.01
N GLU A 67 0.04 -12.28 -1.95
CA GLU A 67 -0.24 -12.78 -0.61
C GLU A 67 -1.13 -11.77 0.13
N GLY A 68 -2.03 -12.28 0.98
CA GLY A 68 -2.93 -11.46 1.79
C GLY A 68 -4.05 -10.77 1.01
N PRO A 69 -4.85 -9.91 1.67
CA PRO A 69 -4.64 -9.37 3.01
C PRO A 69 -4.78 -10.39 4.14
N TYR A 70 -3.85 -10.36 5.10
CA TYR A 70 -3.95 -11.12 6.35
C TYR A 70 -3.67 -10.21 7.56
N PRO A 71 -4.31 -10.47 8.71
CA PRO A 71 -4.08 -9.67 9.91
C PRO A 71 -2.74 -10.02 10.57
N GLU A 72 -2.03 -9.03 11.06
CA GLU A 72 -0.87 -9.19 11.94
C GLU A 72 -1.31 -9.04 13.42
N ALA A 73 -0.51 -9.57 14.36
CA ALA A 73 -0.80 -9.50 15.80
C ALA A 73 -0.91 -8.06 16.34
N SER A 74 -0.38 -7.07 15.63
CA SER A 74 -0.52 -5.64 15.94
C SER A 74 -1.92 -5.08 15.64
N GLY A 75 -2.77 -5.83 14.94
CA GLY A 75 -4.03 -5.33 14.38
C GLY A 75 -3.89 -4.65 13.01
N ASP A 76 -2.68 -4.56 12.47
CA ASP A 76 -2.43 -4.12 11.10
C ASP A 76 -2.78 -5.24 10.11
N TRP A 77 -3.01 -4.88 8.85
CA TRP A 77 -3.20 -5.82 7.76
C TRP A 77 -2.02 -5.79 6.81
N LYS A 78 -1.56 -6.96 6.37
CA LYS A 78 -0.42 -7.07 5.48
C LYS A 78 -0.73 -7.84 4.22
N PHE A 79 -0.13 -7.41 3.12
CA PHE A 79 -0.28 -8.05 1.82
C PHE A 79 0.87 -7.70 0.88
N ASN A 80 1.08 -8.55 -0.12
CA ASN A 80 2.03 -8.31 -1.20
C ASN A 80 1.30 -7.94 -2.49
N LEU A 81 1.75 -6.87 -3.15
CA LEU A 81 1.28 -6.43 -4.46
C LEU A 81 2.40 -6.55 -5.49
N LYS A 82 2.12 -7.20 -6.62
CA LYS A 82 3.01 -7.24 -7.79
C LYS A 82 2.40 -6.46 -8.94
N GLY A 83 3.19 -5.64 -9.63
CA GLY A 83 2.69 -4.85 -10.76
C GLY A 83 3.82 -4.26 -11.60
N LEU A 84 3.45 -3.76 -12.79
CA LEU A 84 4.37 -3.10 -13.71
C LEU A 84 4.37 -1.59 -13.45
N ALA A 85 5.55 -1.00 -13.27
CA ALA A 85 5.71 0.45 -13.19
C ALA A 85 7.01 0.90 -13.90
N ALA A 86 6.87 1.82 -14.87
CA ALA A 86 7.97 2.30 -15.71
C ALA A 86 8.80 1.15 -16.32
N GLY A 87 8.13 0.14 -16.87
CA GLY A 87 8.77 -1.00 -17.53
C GLY A 87 9.43 -2.03 -16.59
N LYS A 88 9.36 -1.83 -15.27
CA LYS A 88 9.89 -2.77 -14.27
C LYS A 88 8.75 -3.49 -13.55
N VAL A 89 8.93 -4.78 -13.33
CA VAL A 89 8.04 -5.56 -12.46
C VAL A 89 8.49 -5.31 -11.02
N ILE A 90 7.58 -4.76 -10.23
CA ILE A 90 7.83 -4.40 -8.84
C ILE A 90 6.87 -5.20 -7.97
N GLU A 91 7.40 -5.84 -6.94
CA GLU A 91 6.63 -6.46 -5.88
C GLU A 91 6.84 -5.71 -4.56
N LEU A 92 5.76 -5.43 -3.87
CA LEU A 92 5.70 -4.56 -2.70
C LEU A 92 5.02 -5.31 -1.56
N THR A 93 5.54 -5.24 -0.34
CA THR A 93 4.72 -5.57 0.83
C THR A 93 4.18 -4.30 1.46
N VAL A 94 2.88 -4.29 1.73
CA VAL A 94 2.15 -3.17 2.33
C VAL A 94 1.66 -3.61 3.71
N ALA A 95 1.91 -2.79 4.72
CA ALA A 95 1.24 -2.85 6.02
C ALA A 95 0.21 -1.71 6.07
N LEU A 96 -1.07 -2.07 6.05
CA LEU A 96 -2.21 -1.19 6.18
C LEU A 96 -2.60 -1.08 7.66
N LYS A 97 -2.47 0.11 8.22
CA LYS A 97 -2.78 0.45 9.60
C LYS A 97 -4.14 1.14 9.70
N ASN A 98 -4.86 0.88 10.79
CA ASN A 98 -6.11 1.58 11.16
C ASN A 98 -7.16 1.63 10.03
N HIS A 99 -7.32 0.55 9.25
CA HIS A 99 -8.22 0.54 8.10
C HIS A 99 -9.68 0.79 8.48
N HIS A 100 -10.07 0.52 9.73
CA HIS A 100 -11.44 0.74 10.24
C HIS A 100 -11.82 2.21 10.45
N ASP A 101 -10.87 3.10 10.75
CA ASP A 101 -11.15 4.47 11.20
C ASP A 101 -10.44 5.54 10.35
N SER A 102 -9.11 5.46 10.26
CA SER A 102 -8.29 6.41 9.50
C SER A 102 -7.14 5.66 8.82
N PRO A 103 -7.39 5.11 7.61
CA PRO A 103 -6.43 4.28 6.92
C PRO A 103 -5.07 4.97 6.71
N MET A 104 -4.00 4.25 6.99
CA MET A 104 -2.63 4.66 6.71
C MET A 104 -1.84 3.47 6.19
N SER A 105 -0.95 3.68 5.21
CA SER A 105 -0.10 2.60 4.70
C SER A 105 1.37 2.85 5.03
N VAL A 106 2.04 1.79 5.47
CA VAL A 106 3.48 1.69 5.61
C VAL A 106 3.96 0.58 4.71
N LEU A 107 4.76 0.90 3.70
CA LEU A 107 5.36 -0.11 2.86
C LEU A 107 6.48 -0.82 3.63
N VAL A 108 6.75 -2.09 3.36
CA VAL A 108 7.90 -2.82 3.89
C VAL A 108 8.50 -3.65 2.75
N THR A 109 9.68 -3.31 2.26
CA THR A 109 10.38 -4.06 1.18
C THR A 109 9.76 -3.97 -0.23
N VAL A 110 10.62 -3.82 -1.23
CA VAL A 110 10.26 -3.60 -2.65
C VAL A 110 11.07 -4.54 -3.53
N TRP A 111 10.61 -5.73 -3.89
CA TRP A 111 11.36 -6.66 -4.75
C TRP A 111 11.25 -6.25 -6.21
N ILE A 112 12.33 -6.38 -6.96
CA ILE A 112 12.36 -6.18 -8.41
C ILE A 112 12.83 -7.50 -9.01
N ASP A 113 12.05 -8.04 -9.94
CA ASP A 113 12.46 -9.12 -10.84
C ASP A 113 13.26 -8.53 -12.01
#